data_AF-A0A977QMT6-F1
#
_entry.id   AF-A0A977QMT6-F1
#
_cell.length_a   1.000
_cell.length_b   1.000
_cell.length_c   1.000
_cell.angle_alpha   90.00
_cell.angle_beta   90.00
_cell.angle_gamma   90.00
#
_symmetry.space_group_name_H-M   'P 1'
#
loop_
_entity.id
_entity.type
_entity.pdbx_description
1 polymer ?
#
loop_
_entity_poly.entity_id
_entity_poly.type
_entity_poly.pdbx_seq_one_letter_code
_entity_poly.pdbx_strand_id
1 'polypeptide(L)'
;GFAIIEIGSITPEPQPGNPKPRVFRLPEDEAVINRYGFNSEGHHEVYKKIKDIDKALLKNALLGINLGKNKSSHNPIIDYELGIQKFYDIADYFVINVS
;
A
#
# COMPACT_ATOMS: atom_id res chain seq x y z
N GLY A 1 17.14 13.38 -0.72
CA GLY A 1 15.78 12.90 -0.40
C GLY A 1 15.52 11.64 -1.21
N PHE A 2 14.36 11.01 -1.04
CA PHE A 2 13.98 9.85 -1.85
C PHE A 2 13.49 10.30 -3.22
N ALA A 3 13.94 9.64 -4.29
CA ALA A 3 13.47 9.88 -5.65
C ALA A 3 12.14 9.17 -5.96
N ILE A 4 11.75 8.22 -5.11
CA ILE A 4 10.57 7.38 -5.27
C ILE A 4 9.94 7.19 -3.90
N ILE A 5 8.62 7.22 -3.84
CA ILE A 5 7.83 6.86 -2.67
C ILE A 5 6.83 5.80 -3.12
N GLU A 6 6.84 4.64 -2.46
CA GLU A 6 5.84 3.59 -2.65
C GLU A 6 4.91 3.55 -1.44
N ILE A 7 3.60 3.64 -1.66
CA ILE A 7 2.60 3.51 -0.60
C ILE A 7 1.86 2.17 -0.72
N GLY A 8 1.45 1.62 0.43
CA GLY A 8 0.71 0.36 0.50
C GLY A 8 1.43 -0.73 1.32
N SER A 9 1.10 -2.00 1.13
CA SER A 9 0.11 -2.53 0.18
C SER A 9 -1.32 -2.12 0.55
N ILE A 10 -2.03 -1.51 -0.40
CA ILE A 10 -3.42 -1.08 -0.25
C ILE A 10 -4.33 -2.20 -0.77
N THR A 11 -5.37 -2.51 -0.02
CA THR A 11 -6.41 -3.49 -0.37
C THR A 11 -7.69 -2.80 -0.81
N PRO A 12 -8.57 -3.44 -1.59
CA PRO A 12 -9.87 -2.87 -1.97
C PRO A 12 -10.68 -2.37 -0.78
N GLU A 13 -10.98 -3.27 0.15
CA GLU A 13 -11.72 -2.99 1.38
C GLU A 13 -10.76 -2.72 2.55
N PRO A 14 -11.17 -1.91 3.54
CA PRO A 14 -10.41 -1.74 4.77
C PRO A 14 -10.26 -3.07 5.52
N GLN A 15 -9.09 -3.30 6.10
CA GLN A 15 -8.89 -4.44 6.99
C GLN A 15 -7.84 -4.12 8.07
N PRO A 16 -8.04 -4.61 9.31
CA PRO A 16 -7.18 -4.24 10.44
C PRO A 16 -5.80 -4.91 10.42
N GLY A 17 -5.61 -5.94 9.59
CA GLY A 17 -4.45 -6.84 9.63
C GLY A 17 -4.47 -7.80 10.83
N ASN A 18 -3.33 -8.41 11.13
CA ASN A 18 -3.20 -9.39 12.23
C ASN A 18 -3.22 -8.72 13.62
N PRO A 19 -3.62 -9.40 14.71
CA PRO A 19 -3.56 -8.85 16.06
C PRO A 19 -2.15 -8.39 16.47
N LYS A 20 -2.06 -7.39 17.36
CA LYS A 20 -0.80 -6.92 17.94
C LYS A 20 -0.37 -7.84 19.11
N PRO A 21 0.95 -7.99 19.40
CA PRO A 21 2.10 -7.41 18.72
C PRO A 21 2.45 -8.14 17.40
N ARG A 22 2.85 -7.35 16.39
CA ARG A 22 3.04 -7.82 15.01
C ARG A 22 4.25 -7.21 14.28
N VAL A 23 5.08 -6.47 15.00
CA VAL A 23 6.37 -5.95 14.54
C VAL A 23 7.35 -6.04 15.69
N PHE A 24 8.55 -6.55 15.42
CA PHE A 24 9.59 -6.84 16.39
C PHE A 24 10.91 -6.34 15.80
N ARG A 25 11.63 -5.49 16.54
CA ARG A 25 12.95 -4.98 16.15
C ARG A 25 14.02 -5.84 16.82
N LEU A 26 15.07 -6.17 16.08
CA LEU A 26 16.24 -6.89 16.54
C LEU A 26 17.46 -6.01 16.24
N PRO A 27 17.79 -5.04 17.12
CA PRO A 27 18.83 -4.05 16.86
C PRO A 27 20.23 -4.67 16.65
N GLU A 28 20.55 -5.74 17.37
CA GLU A 28 21.83 -6.44 17.30
C GLU A 28 22.05 -7.09 15.92
N ASP A 29 20.96 -7.50 15.28
CA ASP A 29 20.95 -8.11 13.95
C ASP A 29 20.67 -7.09 12.82
N GLU A 30 20.49 -5.81 13.17
CA GLU A 30 19.99 -4.77 12.25
C GLU A 30 18.70 -5.18 11.51
N ALA A 31 17.82 -5.95 12.18
CA ALA A 31 16.70 -6.63 11.54
C ALA A 31 15.32 -6.26 12.12
N VAL A 32 14.28 -6.56 11.33
CA VAL A 32 12.87 -6.42 11.72
C VAL A 32 12.08 -7.65 11.28
N ILE A 33 11.31 -8.24 12.19
CA ILE A 33 10.31 -9.27 11.89
C ILE A 33 8.93 -8.62 11.96
N ASN A 34 8.11 -8.80 10.92
CA ASN A 34 6.74 -8.32 10.91
C ASN A 34 5.76 -9.40 10.43
N ARG A 35 4.51 -9.25 10.87
CA ARG A 35 3.37 -10.07 10.45
C ARG A 35 2.13 -9.22 10.37
N TYR A 36 2.21 -8.10 9.64
CA TYR A 36 1.13 -7.12 9.56
C TYR A 36 -0.16 -7.67 8.94
N GLY A 37 -0.05 -8.47 7.86
CA GLY A 37 -1.20 -9.03 7.16
C GLY A 37 -2.03 -7.98 6.43
N PHE A 38 -1.38 -7.06 5.71
CA PHE A 38 -1.99 -5.96 4.95
C PHE A 38 -3.02 -5.17 5.76
N ASN A 39 -2.62 -4.53 6.86
CA ASN A 39 -3.49 -3.55 7.50
C ASN A 39 -3.62 -2.31 6.61
N SER A 40 -4.81 -2.09 6.06
CA SER A 40 -5.10 -1.09 5.03
C SER A 40 -6.43 -0.40 5.34
N GLU A 41 -6.53 0.89 5.04
CA GLU A 41 -7.76 1.67 5.17
C GLU A 41 -8.68 1.55 3.95
N GLY A 42 -8.29 0.77 2.94
CA GLY A 42 -9.06 0.56 1.72
C GLY A 42 -8.73 1.56 0.61
N HIS A 43 -9.03 1.17 -0.63
CA HIS A 43 -8.79 1.97 -1.83
C HIS A 43 -9.43 3.36 -1.75
N HIS A 44 -10.67 3.43 -1.28
CA HIS A 44 -11.44 4.68 -1.24
C HIS A 44 -10.83 5.71 -0.27
N GLU A 45 -10.53 5.30 0.95
CA GLU A 45 -9.99 6.20 1.97
C GLU A 45 -8.55 6.62 1.64
N VAL A 46 -7.72 5.69 1.13
CA VAL A 46 -6.37 6.06 0.70
C VAL A 46 -6.41 7.04 -0.46
N TYR A 47 -7.23 6.79 -1.50
CA TYR A 47 -7.36 7.71 -2.64
C TYR A 47 -7.75 9.12 -2.21
N LYS A 48 -8.74 9.27 -1.32
CA LYS A 48 -9.15 10.58 -0.79
C LYS A 48 -7.99 11.34 -0.14
N LYS A 49 -7.10 10.63 0.57
CA LYS A 49 -5.96 11.24 1.28
C LYS A 49 -4.87 11.73 0.34
N ILE A 50 -4.71 11.11 -0.82
CA ILE A 50 -3.55 11.33 -1.69
C ILE A 50 -3.87 12.02 -3.01
N LYS A 51 -5.14 12.02 -3.46
CA LYS A 51 -5.53 12.63 -4.74
C LYS A 51 -5.22 14.13 -4.83
N ASP A 52 -5.24 14.83 -3.70
CA ASP A 52 -5.02 16.27 -3.61
C ASP A 52 -3.60 16.60 -3.08
N ILE A 53 -2.71 15.61 -3.00
CA ILE A 53 -1.31 15.87 -2.63
C ILE A 53 -0.68 16.74 -3.70
N ASP A 54 -0.14 17.88 -3.25
CA ASP A 54 0.65 18.75 -4.11
C ASP A 54 1.92 18.02 -4.56
N LYS A 55 2.06 17.80 -5.88
CA LYS A 55 3.25 17.17 -6.46
C LYS A 55 4.53 17.96 -6.18
N ALA A 56 4.44 19.25 -5.88
CA ALA A 56 5.59 20.04 -5.42
C ALA A 56 6.09 19.58 -4.03
N LEU A 57 5.21 19.08 -3.15
CA LEU A 57 5.60 18.45 -1.88
C LEU A 57 6.37 17.15 -2.10
N LEU A 58 6.07 16.44 -3.19
CA LEU A 58 6.82 15.25 -3.59
C LEU A 58 8.20 15.60 -4.15
N LYS A 59 8.54 16.88 -4.38
CA LYS A 59 9.84 17.33 -4.91
C LYS A 59 10.26 16.57 -6.18
N ASN A 60 9.31 16.28 -7.06
CA ASN A 60 9.48 15.46 -8.27
C ASN A 60 9.79 13.97 -8.00
N ALA A 61 9.53 13.45 -6.80
CA ALA A 61 9.58 12.01 -6.55
C ALA A 61 8.42 11.29 -7.25
N LEU A 62 8.69 10.10 -7.76
CA LEU A 62 7.66 9.24 -8.34
C LEU A 62 6.82 8.58 -7.25
N LEU A 63 5.50 8.56 -7.45
CA LEU A 63 4.54 7.90 -6.58
C LEU A 63 4.20 6.51 -7.11
N GLY A 64 4.64 5.49 -6.39
CA GLY A 64 4.26 4.10 -6.57
C GLY A 64 3.07 3.71 -5.73
N ILE A 65 2.13 2.99 -6.33
CA ILE A 65 0.98 2.41 -5.63
C ILE A 65 1.15 0.89 -5.57
N ASN A 66 1.42 0.37 -4.37
CA ASN A 66 1.49 -1.05 -4.11
C ASN A 66 0.11 -1.61 -3.75
N LEU A 67 -0.36 -2.57 -4.54
CA LEU A 67 -1.68 -3.18 -4.46
C LEU A 67 -1.58 -4.58 -3.86
N GLY A 68 -2.43 -4.84 -2.86
CA GLY A 68 -2.58 -6.13 -2.21
C GLY A 68 -4.02 -6.62 -2.29
N LYS A 69 -4.22 -7.93 -2.15
CA LYS A 69 -5.55 -8.53 -2.06
C LYS A 69 -6.13 -8.43 -0.65
N ASN A 70 -7.44 -8.35 -0.54
CA ASN A 70 -8.09 -8.54 0.76
C ASN A 70 -7.90 -9.97 1.26
N LYS A 71 -7.83 -10.15 2.59
CA LYS A 71 -7.71 -11.49 3.20
C LYS A 71 -8.90 -12.39 2.86
N SER A 72 -10.09 -11.80 2.74
CA SER A 72 -11.36 -12.46 2.39
C SER A 72 -11.59 -12.63 0.89
N SER A 73 -10.68 -12.15 0.03
CA SER A 73 -10.90 -12.20 -1.41
C SER A 73 -10.74 -13.62 -1.96
N HIS A 74 -11.73 -14.02 -2.74
CA HIS A 74 -11.74 -15.29 -3.49
C HIS A 74 -11.19 -15.11 -4.92
N ASN A 75 -11.01 -13.87 -5.37
CA ASN A 75 -10.47 -13.55 -6.69
C ASN A 75 -9.46 -12.39 -6.59
N PRO A 76 -8.17 -12.71 -6.34
CA PRO A 76 -7.13 -11.70 -6.19
C PRO A 76 -6.92 -10.84 -7.45
N ILE A 77 -7.24 -11.35 -8.63
CA ILE A 77 -7.09 -10.61 -9.89
C ILE A 77 -7.99 -9.38 -9.88
N ILE A 78 -9.25 -9.54 -9.47
CA ILE A 78 -10.21 -8.44 -9.37
C ILE A 78 -9.72 -7.39 -8.35
N ASP A 79 -9.13 -7.80 -7.22
CA ASP A 79 -8.61 -6.85 -6.23
C ASP A 79 -7.54 -5.94 -6.84
N TYR A 80 -6.65 -6.49 -7.68
CA TYR A 80 -5.62 -5.72 -8.38
C TYR A 80 -6.20 -4.82 -9.47
N GLU A 81 -7.15 -5.32 -10.28
CA GLU A 81 -7.84 -4.53 -11.30
C GLU A 81 -8.55 -3.32 -10.69
N LEU A 82 -9.27 -3.52 -9.58
CA LEU A 82 -9.93 -2.45 -8.83
C LEU A 82 -8.93 -1.41 -8.31
N GLY A 83 -7.74 -1.84 -7.89
CA GLY A 83 -6.67 -0.93 -7.47
C GLY A 83 -6.17 -0.07 -8.62
N ILE A 84 -5.85 -0.68 -9.75
CA ILE A 84 -5.40 0.04 -10.95
C ILE A 84 -6.49 1.05 -11.38
N GLN A 85 -7.74 0.60 -11.49
CA GLN A 85 -8.87 1.47 -11.84
C GLN A 85 -9.09 2.62 -10.85
N LYS A 86 -8.78 2.42 -9.57
CA LYS A 86 -8.95 3.47 -8.57
C LYS A 86 -7.88 4.55 -8.65
N PHE A 87 -6.64 4.17 -8.93
CA PHE A 87 -5.46 5.03 -8.74
C PHE A 87 -4.75 5.43 -10.04
N TYR A 88 -5.25 5.03 -11.21
CA TYR A 88 -4.57 5.25 -12.51
C TYR A 88 -4.26 6.71 -12.83
N ASP A 89 -5.03 7.65 -12.29
CA ASP A 89 -4.92 9.09 -12.52
C ASP A 89 -3.86 9.75 -11.65
N ILE A 90 -3.35 9.05 -10.63
CA ILE A 90 -2.39 9.60 -9.66
C ILE A 90 -1.10 8.79 -9.52
N ALA A 91 -1.10 7.51 -9.87
CA ALA A 91 0.07 6.65 -9.78
C ALA A 91 1.04 6.91 -10.94
N ASP A 92 2.34 7.03 -10.64
CA ASP A 92 3.38 7.00 -11.68
C ASP A 92 3.74 5.55 -12.07
N TYR A 93 3.58 4.60 -11.14
CA TYR A 93 3.68 3.16 -11.40
C TYR A 93 2.88 2.34 -10.38
N PHE A 94 2.62 1.08 -10.74
CA PHE A 94 1.93 0.11 -9.89
C PHE A 94 2.85 -1.04 -9.50
N VAL A 95 2.64 -1.55 -8.29
CA VAL A 95 3.24 -2.80 -7.82
C VAL A 95 2.13 -3.78 -7.46
N ILE A 96 2.22 -5.00 -7.99
CA ILE A 96 1.30 -6.09 -7.67
C ILE A 96 1.97 -7.00 -6.65
N ASN A 97 1.53 -6.94 -5.38
CA ASN A 97 2.17 -7.68 -4.30
C ASN A 97 1.65 -9.11 -4.21
N VAL A 98 2.45 -10.04 -4.75
CA VAL A 98 2.20 -11.50 -4.78
C VAL A 98 3.25 -12.30 -4.02
N SER A 99 4.07 -11.64 -3.20
CA SER A 99 5.12 -12.27 -2.37
C SER A 99 4.61 -12.77 -1.02
#